data_AF-A0A1I0Z3H9-F1
#
_entry.id   AF-A0A1I0Z3H9-F1
#
_cell.length_a   1.000
_cell.length_b   1.000
_cell.length_c   1.000
_cell.angle_alpha   90.00
_cell.angle_beta   90.00
_cell.angle_gamma   90.00
#
_symmetry.space_group_name_H-M   'P 1'
#
loop_
_entity.id
_entity.type
_entity.pdbx_description
1 polymer ?
#
loop_
_entity_poly.entity_id
_entity_poly.type
_entity_poly.pdbx_seq_one_letter_code
_entity_poly.pdbx_strand_id
1 'polypeptide(L)'
;MNNIIEGKECFIYGEISSKDIIIQPVNENEFEMLEKEIELIKNISGRMDFCFIAILIDDWNYELSPWGNEGVFKGKDFGNGARKTLNFITGKLLPFVFKNEINNKRLFLGGYSLSGLFSLWSCYQCDIFYAVAVVSPSVWFPGWTDYIKNRNIKCKKVYLSLGNKEDKVRNQIMSKVKANICIQYELIKNSNRDIDIKMELNPGNHFADYEKRTGKAFAWLIE
;
A
#
# COMPACT_ATOMS: atom_id res chain seq x y z
N MET A 1 -18.73 5.78 -7.21
CA MET A 1 -19.31 6.83 -6.33
C MET A 1 -18.18 7.72 -5.83
N ASN A 2 -18.29 9.04 -5.97
CA ASN A 2 -17.38 9.99 -5.31
C ASN A 2 -18.02 10.43 -3.99
N ASN A 3 -17.28 10.34 -2.89
CA ASN A 3 -17.73 10.75 -1.57
C ASN A 3 -16.65 11.62 -0.92
N ILE A 4 -17.08 12.68 -0.25
CA ILE A 4 -16.22 13.43 0.66
C ILE A 4 -16.54 12.94 2.07
N ILE A 5 -15.57 12.30 2.72
CA ILE A 5 -15.72 11.74 4.07
C ILE A 5 -14.72 12.45 4.97
N GLU A 6 -15.21 13.21 5.95
CA GLU A 6 -14.38 14.07 6.82
C GLU A 6 -13.37 14.95 6.07
N GLY A 7 -13.78 15.48 4.91
CA GLY A 7 -12.94 16.34 4.08
C GLY A 7 -11.97 15.62 3.16
N LYS A 8 -11.96 14.27 3.14
CA LYS A 8 -11.17 13.48 2.20
C LYS A 8 -12.00 12.95 1.04
N GLU A 9 -11.48 13.12 -0.17
CA GLU A 9 -12.09 12.56 -1.38
C GLU A 9 -11.83 11.05 -1.48
N CYS A 10 -12.91 10.29 -1.58
CA CYS A 10 -12.90 8.84 -1.64
C CYS A 10 -13.74 8.35 -2.83
N PHE A 11 -13.13 7.53 -3.67
CA PHE A 11 -13.73 7.05 -4.91
C PHE A 11 -13.95 5.54 -4.84
N ILE A 12 -15.21 5.13 -5.02
CA ILE A 12 -15.64 3.74 -4.86
C ILE A 12 -16.04 3.19 -6.23
N TYR A 13 -15.45 2.06 -6.61
CA TYR A 13 -15.70 1.32 -7.84
C TYR A 13 -16.16 -0.11 -7.52
N GLY A 14 -17.09 -0.65 -8.31
CA GLY A 14 -17.69 -1.96 -8.07
C GLY A 14 -18.75 -1.95 -6.96
N GLU A 15 -19.17 -3.15 -6.55
CA GLU A 15 -20.29 -3.34 -5.62
C GLU A 15 -19.83 -3.37 -4.16
N ILE A 16 -20.37 -2.48 -3.32
CA ILE A 16 -20.03 -2.43 -1.88
C ILE A 16 -20.41 -3.72 -1.12
N SER A 17 -21.30 -4.54 -1.69
CA SER A 17 -21.69 -5.85 -1.16
C SER A 17 -20.60 -6.91 -1.32
N SER A 18 -19.59 -6.67 -2.16
CA SER A 18 -18.43 -7.56 -2.33
C SER A 18 -17.78 -7.91 -0.99
N LYS A 19 -17.29 -9.16 -0.89
CA LYS A 19 -16.52 -9.62 0.26
C LYS A 19 -15.09 -9.09 0.22
N ASP A 20 -14.54 -8.91 -0.96
CA ASP A 20 -13.16 -8.45 -1.16
C ASP A 20 -13.14 -6.95 -1.42
N ILE A 21 -12.47 -6.21 -0.54
CA ILE A 21 -12.38 -4.74 -0.61
C ILE A 21 -10.92 -4.35 -0.77
N ILE A 22 -10.60 -3.74 -1.91
CA ILE A 22 -9.29 -3.12 -2.16
C ILE A 22 -9.35 -1.66 -1.71
N ILE A 23 -8.32 -1.22 -0.99
CA ILE A 23 -8.17 0.14 -0.49
C ILE A 23 -6.80 0.64 -0.93
N GLN A 24 -6.75 1.78 -1.61
CA GLN A 24 -5.50 2.37 -2.09
C GLN A 24 -5.48 3.88 -1.83
N PRO A 25 -4.58 4.36 -0.95
CA PRO A 25 -4.20 5.76 -0.91
C PRO A 25 -3.49 6.13 -2.21
N VAL A 26 -3.96 7.17 -2.89
CA VAL A 26 -3.45 7.63 -4.20
C VAL A 26 -3.17 9.13 -4.21
N ASN A 27 -2.23 9.55 -5.04
CA ASN A 27 -2.10 10.95 -5.44
C ASN A 27 -2.88 11.23 -6.74
N GLU A 28 -2.88 12.49 -7.20
CA GLU A 28 -3.60 12.90 -8.42
C GLU A 28 -3.19 12.12 -9.67
N ASN A 29 -1.88 11.90 -9.89
CA ASN A 29 -1.39 11.15 -11.06
C ASN A 29 -1.79 9.67 -11.01
N GLU A 30 -1.80 9.09 -9.81
CA GLU A 30 -2.26 7.71 -9.58
C GLU A 30 -3.77 7.58 -9.77
N PHE A 31 -4.53 8.61 -9.36
CA PHE A 31 -5.96 8.67 -9.57
C PHE A 31 -6.33 8.71 -11.06
N GLU A 32 -5.59 9.45 -11.89
CA GLU A 32 -5.83 9.51 -13.34
C GLU A 32 -5.74 8.14 -14.05
N MET A 33 -4.95 7.19 -13.54
CA MET A 33 -4.79 5.87 -14.15
C MET A 33 -5.59 4.77 -13.44
N LEU A 34 -6.40 5.13 -12.45
CA LEU A 34 -7.06 4.16 -11.57
C LEU A 34 -7.96 3.19 -12.35
N GLU A 35 -8.69 3.67 -13.35
CA GLU A 35 -9.55 2.82 -14.18
C GLU A 35 -8.75 1.76 -14.94
N LYS A 36 -7.59 2.14 -15.49
CA LYS A 36 -6.67 1.22 -16.15
C LYS A 36 -6.07 0.21 -15.18
N GLU A 37 -5.71 0.65 -13.97
CA GLU A 37 -5.25 -0.26 -12.92
C GLU A 37 -6.33 -1.28 -12.54
N ILE A 38 -7.57 -0.83 -12.32
CA ILE A 38 -8.72 -1.70 -12.00
C ILE A 38 -9.00 -2.69 -13.13
N GLU A 39 -8.90 -2.27 -14.39
CA GLU A 39 -9.02 -3.16 -15.55
C GLU A 39 -7.91 -4.22 -15.57
N LEU A 40 -6.67 -3.84 -15.26
CA LEU A 40 -5.55 -4.78 -15.14
C LEU A 40 -5.78 -5.80 -14.01
N ILE A 41 -6.29 -5.37 -12.86
CA ILE A 41 -6.64 -6.28 -11.76
C ILE A 41 -7.64 -7.33 -12.24
N LYS A 42 -8.71 -6.90 -12.92
CA LYS A 42 -9.75 -7.78 -13.47
C LYS A 42 -9.18 -8.77 -14.49
N ASN A 43 -8.37 -8.28 -15.43
CA ASN A 43 -7.81 -9.09 -16.50
C ASN A 43 -6.80 -10.12 -15.99
N ILE A 44 -5.98 -9.77 -14.98
CA ILE A 44 -4.97 -10.67 -14.43
C ILE A 44 -5.61 -11.71 -13.50
N SER A 45 -6.52 -11.30 -12.62
CA SER A 45 -7.15 -12.20 -11.64
C SER A 45 -8.32 -13.00 -12.22
N GLY A 46 -8.92 -12.55 -13.32
CA GLY A 46 -10.19 -13.09 -13.83
C GLY A 46 -11.40 -12.82 -12.92
N ARG A 47 -11.27 -11.95 -11.91
CA ARG A 47 -12.31 -11.65 -10.92
C ARG A 47 -12.96 -10.29 -11.19
N MET A 48 -14.27 -10.21 -10.95
CA MET A 48 -15.07 -8.98 -11.08
C MET A 48 -15.79 -8.59 -9.79
N ASP A 49 -15.80 -9.48 -8.81
CA ASP A 49 -16.57 -9.43 -7.57
C ASP A 49 -15.78 -8.81 -6.40
N PHE A 50 -15.06 -7.72 -6.67
CA PHE A 50 -14.40 -6.91 -5.65
C PHE A 50 -14.89 -5.45 -5.70
N CYS A 51 -14.81 -4.79 -4.55
CA CYS A 51 -14.98 -3.35 -4.45
C CYS A 51 -13.61 -2.70 -4.33
N PHE A 52 -13.40 -1.59 -5.02
CA PHE A 52 -12.17 -0.83 -4.97
C PHE A 52 -12.45 0.57 -4.42
N ILE A 53 -11.66 0.99 -3.43
CA ILE A 53 -11.77 2.30 -2.77
C ILE A 53 -10.43 3.03 -2.89
N ALA A 54 -10.38 4.07 -3.73
CA ALA A 54 -9.28 5.02 -3.77
C ALA A 54 -9.51 6.14 -2.75
N ILE A 55 -8.44 6.56 -2.08
CA ILE A 55 -8.45 7.70 -1.15
C ILE A 55 -7.44 8.72 -1.66
N LEU A 56 -7.89 9.92 -2.02
CA LEU A 56 -6.99 10.97 -2.46
C LEU A 56 -6.21 11.52 -1.25
N ILE A 57 -4.90 11.62 -1.41
CA ILE A 57 -3.96 12.11 -0.39
C ILE A 57 -3.44 13.48 -0.80
N ASP A 58 -3.72 14.48 0.04
CA ASP A 58 -3.43 15.89 -0.25
C ASP A 58 -1.95 16.21 0.05
N ASP A 59 -1.45 15.73 1.19
CA ASP A 59 -0.03 15.86 1.54
C ASP A 59 0.64 14.48 1.62
N TRP A 60 1.15 14.04 0.47
CA TRP A 60 1.79 12.74 0.29
C TRP A 60 2.89 12.44 1.32
N ASN A 61 3.75 13.43 1.60
CA ASN A 61 4.87 13.26 2.52
C ASN A 61 4.44 13.29 3.98
N TYR A 62 3.41 14.08 4.33
CA TYR A 62 2.94 14.14 5.70
C TYR A 62 2.02 12.96 6.05
N GLU A 63 1.02 12.69 5.23
CA GLU A 63 -0.09 11.80 5.55
C GLU A 63 0.26 10.31 5.47
N LEU A 64 1.27 9.94 4.69
CA LEU A 64 1.67 8.53 4.52
C LEU A 64 2.92 8.15 5.32
N SER A 65 3.64 9.14 5.87
CA SER A 65 4.87 8.90 6.62
C SER A 65 4.58 8.39 8.04
N PRO A 66 5.15 7.25 8.44
CA PRO A 66 5.00 6.69 9.78
C PRO A 66 5.49 7.57 10.93
N TRP A 67 6.57 8.33 10.69
CA TRP A 67 7.19 9.25 11.64
C TRP A 67 7.92 10.36 10.90
N GLY A 68 8.11 11.49 11.58
CA GLY A 68 8.75 12.67 11.00
C GLY A 68 10.20 12.42 10.64
N ASN A 69 10.63 12.98 9.50
CA ASN A 69 12.00 12.92 9.05
C ASN A 69 12.30 14.03 8.05
N GLU A 70 13.57 14.42 7.94
CA GLU A 70 14.00 15.36 6.90
C GLU A 70 13.70 14.79 5.51
N GLY A 71 13.26 15.67 4.60
CA GLY A 71 13.04 15.32 3.21
C GLY A 71 14.32 14.83 2.55
N VAL A 72 14.25 13.71 1.83
CA VAL A 72 15.39 13.17 1.06
C VAL A 72 15.61 13.91 -0.27
N PHE A 73 14.61 14.70 -0.69
CA PHE A 73 14.67 15.62 -1.82
C PHE A 73 14.53 17.06 -1.32
N LYS A 74 15.07 18.03 -2.07
CA LYS A 74 14.80 19.46 -1.82
C LYS A 74 13.29 19.70 -1.89
N GLY A 75 12.68 20.10 -0.78
CA GLY A 75 11.23 20.27 -0.69
C GLY A 75 10.70 20.08 0.73
N LYS A 76 9.51 19.47 0.84
CA LYS A 76 8.80 19.21 2.09
C LYS A 76 9.40 18.01 2.84
N ASP A 77 9.57 18.18 4.15
CA ASP A 77 9.92 17.11 5.07
C ASP A 77 8.82 16.04 5.16
N PHE A 78 9.20 14.86 5.64
CA PHE A 78 8.25 13.81 5.97
C PHE A 78 7.58 14.11 7.32
N GLY A 79 6.27 13.91 7.36
CA GLY A 79 5.48 14.10 8.58
C GLY A 79 5.28 12.80 9.38
N ASN A 80 4.30 12.83 10.28
CA ASN A 80 3.91 11.70 11.13
C ASN A 80 2.41 11.38 10.98
N GLY A 81 1.84 11.70 9.81
CA GLY A 81 0.41 11.64 9.54
C GLY A 81 -0.14 10.24 9.31
N ALA A 82 0.69 9.21 9.08
CA ALA A 82 0.23 7.85 8.79
C ALA A 82 -0.77 7.31 9.82
N ARG A 83 -0.58 7.62 11.12
CA ARG A 83 -1.54 7.22 12.16
C ARG A 83 -2.92 7.85 11.94
N LYS A 84 -2.97 9.13 11.59
CA LYS A 84 -4.23 9.84 11.32
C LYS A 84 -4.92 9.23 10.10
N THR A 85 -4.17 8.94 9.04
CA THR A 85 -4.68 8.30 7.81
C THR A 85 -5.23 6.90 8.09
N LEU A 86 -4.51 6.07 8.87
CA LEU A 86 -4.98 4.75 9.26
C LEU A 86 -6.26 4.80 10.12
N ASN A 87 -6.32 5.76 11.06
CA ASN A 87 -7.51 5.97 11.88
C ASN A 87 -8.71 6.46 11.06
N PHE A 88 -8.48 7.28 10.04
CA PHE A 88 -9.50 7.67 9.08
C PHE A 88 -10.03 6.45 8.32
N ILE A 89 -9.15 5.61 7.77
CA ILE A 89 -9.56 4.39 7.04
C ILE A 89 -10.41 3.49 7.93
N THR A 90 -9.90 3.15 9.11
CA THR A 90 -10.52 2.15 9.99
C THR A 90 -11.71 2.67 10.80
N GLY A 91 -11.67 3.94 11.23
CA GLY A 91 -12.67 4.52 12.11
C GLY A 91 -13.73 5.37 11.40
N LYS A 92 -13.52 5.76 10.14
CA LYS A 92 -14.40 6.71 9.42
C LYS A 92 -14.85 6.15 8.08
N LEU A 93 -13.92 5.88 7.18
CA LEU A 93 -14.20 5.42 5.83
C LEU A 93 -14.93 4.08 5.82
N LEU A 94 -14.34 3.05 6.46
CA LEU A 94 -14.93 1.70 6.46
C LEU A 94 -16.31 1.66 7.16
N PRO A 95 -16.51 2.30 8.32
CA PRO A 95 -17.85 2.48 8.91
C PRO A 95 -18.85 3.19 8.01
N PHE A 96 -18.44 4.24 7.30
CA PHE A 96 -19.32 4.99 6.39
C PHE A 96 -19.77 4.14 5.21
N VAL A 97 -18.83 3.46 4.54
CA VAL A 97 -19.11 2.70 3.31
C VAL A 97 -19.90 1.42 3.61
N PHE A 98 -19.57 0.72 4.69
CA PHE A 98 -20.16 -0.59 5.00
C PHE A 98 -21.14 -0.58 6.16
N LYS A 99 -21.49 0.58 6.70
CA LYS A 99 -22.44 0.73 7.83
C LYS A 99 -22.10 -0.18 9.03
N ASN A 100 -20.80 -0.31 9.32
CA ASN A 100 -20.21 -1.20 10.33
C ASN A 100 -20.29 -2.73 10.03
N GLU A 101 -20.73 -3.14 8.85
CA GLU A 101 -20.78 -4.56 8.43
C GLU A 101 -19.46 -5.02 7.77
N ILE A 102 -18.36 -4.82 8.47
CA ILE A 102 -17.00 -5.14 7.99
C ILE A 102 -16.54 -6.58 8.33
N ASN A 103 -17.13 -7.22 9.34
CA ASN A 103 -16.64 -8.51 9.86
C ASN A 103 -16.62 -9.66 8.84
N ASN A 104 -17.43 -9.58 7.78
CA ASN A 104 -17.49 -10.59 6.72
C ASN A 104 -16.66 -10.21 5.48
N LYS A 105 -15.87 -9.14 5.54
CA LYS A 105 -15.09 -8.61 4.43
C LYS A 105 -13.60 -8.90 4.61
N ARG A 106 -12.92 -9.23 3.51
CA ARG A 106 -11.46 -9.28 3.43
C ARG A 106 -10.98 -7.93 2.91
N LEU A 107 -10.14 -7.26 3.69
CA LEU A 107 -9.60 -5.96 3.32
C LEU A 107 -8.18 -6.10 2.79
N PHE A 108 -7.95 -5.52 1.63
CA PHE A 108 -6.68 -5.51 0.93
C PHE A 108 -6.20 -4.06 0.88
N LEU A 109 -5.09 -3.75 1.55
CA LEU A 109 -4.51 -2.41 1.52
C LEU A 109 -3.28 -2.43 0.60
N GLY A 110 -3.06 -1.39 -0.17
CA GLY A 110 -1.83 -1.34 -0.96
C GLY A 110 -1.59 -0.01 -1.62
N GLY A 111 -0.45 0.06 -2.30
CA GLY A 111 -0.12 1.21 -3.15
C GLY A 111 1.35 1.27 -3.51
N TYR A 112 1.70 2.37 -4.16
CA TYR A 112 3.01 2.62 -4.74
C TYR A 112 3.85 3.56 -3.85
N SER A 113 5.18 3.38 -3.80
CA SER A 113 6.10 4.30 -3.13
C SER A 113 5.75 4.51 -1.64
N LEU A 114 5.43 5.74 -1.21
CA LEU A 114 5.02 6.02 0.17
C LEU A 114 3.68 5.37 0.53
N SER A 115 2.76 5.21 -0.42
CA SER A 115 1.52 4.46 -0.18
C SER A 115 1.82 2.98 0.08
N GLY A 116 2.82 2.41 -0.60
CA GLY A 116 3.34 1.08 -0.29
C GLY A 116 3.97 0.98 1.11
N LEU A 117 4.77 1.98 1.51
CA LEU A 117 5.34 2.07 2.87
C LEU A 117 4.24 2.16 3.94
N PHE A 118 3.27 3.06 3.74
CA PHE A 118 2.11 3.25 4.61
C PHE A 118 1.29 1.96 4.76
N SER A 119 1.06 1.26 3.64
CA SER A 119 0.29 0.03 3.60
C SER A 119 0.97 -1.07 4.41
N LEU A 120 2.28 -1.24 4.20
CA LEU A 120 3.09 -2.18 4.97
C LEU A 120 3.14 -1.83 6.46
N TRP A 121 3.36 -0.55 6.79
CA TRP A 121 3.35 -0.06 8.16
C TRP A 121 2.00 -0.31 8.86
N SER A 122 0.88 -0.13 8.16
CA SER A 122 -0.46 -0.32 8.70
C SER A 122 -0.70 -1.75 9.18
N CYS A 123 -0.16 -2.75 8.46
CA CYS A 123 -0.20 -4.17 8.86
C CYS A 123 0.68 -4.51 10.07
N TYR A 124 1.60 -3.63 10.48
CA TYR A 124 2.28 -3.75 11.78
C TYR A 124 1.45 -3.14 12.93
N GLN A 125 0.48 -2.27 12.62
CA GLN A 125 -0.31 -1.58 13.63
C GLN A 125 -1.53 -2.39 14.06
N CYS A 126 -2.26 -2.93 13.10
CA CYS A 126 -3.55 -3.60 13.30
C CYS A 126 -3.68 -4.82 12.39
N ASP A 127 -4.61 -5.70 12.74
CA ASP A 127 -4.89 -6.99 12.11
C ASP A 127 -6.15 -6.96 11.23
N ILE A 128 -6.76 -5.78 11.03
CA ILE A 128 -7.97 -5.62 10.23
C ILE A 128 -7.76 -5.90 8.73
N PHE A 129 -6.54 -5.69 8.23
CA PHE A 129 -6.20 -5.95 6.83
C PHE A 129 -5.84 -7.41 6.64
N TYR A 130 -6.57 -8.08 5.76
CA TYR A 130 -6.31 -9.46 5.39
C TYR A 130 -4.97 -9.60 4.67
N ALA A 131 -4.65 -8.67 3.77
CA ALA A 131 -3.42 -8.71 3.00
C ALA A 131 -2.95 -7.33 2.51
N VAL A 132 -1.70 -7.26 2.04
CA VAL A 132 -1.08 -6.00 1.61
C VAL A 132 -0.31 -6.09 0.30
N ALA A 133 -0.54 -5.12 -0.59
CA ALA A 133 0.13 -4.97 -1.89
C ALA A 133 1.13 -3.81 -1.79
N VAL A 134 2.41 -4.15 -1.76
CA VAL A 134 3.49 -3.22 -1.44
C VAL A 134 4.36 -3.06 -2.68
N VAL A 135 4.14 -1.99 -3.45
CA VAL A 135 4.77 -1.81 -4.75
C VAL A 135 5.79 -0.68 -4.72
N SER A 136 7.01 -1.01 -5.13
CA SER A 136 8.15 -0.09 -5.13
C SER A 136 8.21 0.76 -3.83
N PRO A 137 8.06 0.12 -2.65
CA PRO A 137 7.80 0.87 -1.42
C PRO A 137 9.01 1.71 -1.01
N SER A 138 8.75 2.83 -0.35
CA SER A 138 9.79 3.69 0.20
C SER A 138 10.46 3.08 1.44
N VAL A 139 10.79 1.78 1.47
CA VAL A 139 11.45 1.11 2.61
C VAL A 139 12.90 1.58 2.85
N TRP A 140 13.42 2.47 1.98
CA TRP A 140 14.60 3.27 2.27
C TRP A 140 14.36 4.33 3.36
N PHE A 141 13.10 4.57 3.76
CA PHE A 141 12.71 5.57 4.76
C PHE A 141 13.54 5.40 6.03
N PRO A 142 14.17 6.48 6.56
CA PRO A 142 15.15 6.28 7.63
C PRO A 142 14.49 5.75 8.90
N GLY A 143 15.15 4.75 9.51
CA GLY A 143 14.65 4.00 10.67
C GLY A 143 13.75 2.80 10.34
N TRP A 144 13.40 2.57 9.06
CA TRP A 144 12.46 1.51 8.69
C TRP A 144 12.92 0.10 9.10
N THR A 145 14.17 -0.27 8.81
CA THR A 145 14.68 -1.61 9.12
C THR A 145 14.76 -1.88 10.62
N ASP A 146 15.09 -0.86 11.42
CA ASP A 146 15.12 -0.97 12.88
C ASP A 146 13.70 -1.10 13.45
N TYR A 147 12.75 -0.37 12.85
CA TYR A 147 11.34 -0.42 13.23
C TYR A 147 10.76 -1.84 13.10
N ILE A 148 11.05 -2.55 12.00
CA ILE A 148 10.49 -3.88 11.71
C ILE A 148 11.24 -5.04 12.37
N LYS A 149 12.50 -4.84 12.80
CA LYS A 149 13.41 -5.92 13.23
C LYS A 149 12.83 -6.86 14.31
N ASN A 150 12.05 -6.31 15.23
CA ASN A 150 11.45 -7.04 16.35
C ASN A 150 9.92 -6.99 16.35
N ARG A 151 9.31 -6.85 15.16
CA ARG A 151 7.86 -6.76 15.00
C ARG A 151 7.37 -7.83 14.05
N ASN A 152 6.19 -8.37 14.35
CA ASN A 152 5.49 -9.28 13.47
C ASN A 152 4.43 -8.52 12.70
N ILE A 153 4.36 -8.77 11.40
CA ILE A 153 3.26 -8.28 10.57
C ILE A 153 1.99 -9.06 10.92
N LYS A 154 0.85 -8.39 10.91
CA LYS A 154 -0.43 -8.94 11.41
C LYS A 154 -1.37 -9.43 10.30
N CYS A 155 -1.08 -9.15 9.03
CA CYS A 155 -1.87 -9.63 7.90
C CYS A 155 -1.45 -11.05 7.48
N LYS A 156 -2.28 -11.70 6.66
CA LYS A 156 -2.11 -13.09 6.22
C LYS A 156 -1.34 -13.23 4.91
N LYS A 157 -1.34 -12.20 4.07
CA LYS A 157 -0.74 -12.27 2.74
C LYS A 157 -0.03 -10.96 2.38
N VAL A 158 1.17 -11.04 1.80
CA VAL A 158 2.03 -9.89 1.52
C VAL A 158 2.64 -10.02 0.13
N TYR A 159 2.42 -9.03 -0.72
CA TYR A 159 3.07 -8.93 -2.02
C TYR A 159 4.09 -7.80 -2.01
N LEU A 160 5.35 -8.11 -2.25
CA LEU A 160 6.44 -7.15 -2.35
C LEU A 160 6.90 -7.02 -3.81
N SER A 161 6.89 -5.81 -4.36
CA SER A 161 7.35 -5.55 -5.72
C SER A 161 8.45 -4.50 -5.75
N LEU A 162 9.49 -4.72 -6.56
CA LEU A 162 10.55 -3.74 -6.78
C LEU A 162 11.06 -3.78 -8.22
N GLY A 163 11.33 -2.62 -8.81
CA GLY A 163 12.05 -2.49 -10.07
C GLY A 163 13.54 -2.82 -9.93
N ASN A 164 14.09 -3.54 -10.91
CA ASN A 164 15.48 -4.02 -10.90
C ASN A 164 16.55 -2.92 -11.06
N LYS A 165 16.14 -1.67 -11.32
CA LYS A 165 17.00 -0.48 -11.38
C LYS A 165 16.72 0.54 -10.26
N GLU A 166 15.83 0.25 -9.31
CA GLU A 166 15.46 1.22 -8.26
C GLU A 166 16.60 1.53 -7.27
N ASP A 167 17.53 0.60 -7.06
CA ASP A 167 18.73 0.84 -6.26
C ASP A 167 19.83 1.60 -7.04
N LYS A 168 19.68 1.77 -8.35
CA LYS A 168 20.66 2.42 -9.23
C LYS A 168 20.46 3.92 -9.30
N VAL A 169 20.36 4.55 -8.14
CA VAL A 169 20.18 6.00 -7.97
C VAL A 169 21.35 6.62 -7.22
N ARG A 170 21.61 7.91 -7.47
CA ARG A 170 22.72 8.65 -6.82
C ARG A 170 22.50 8.89 -5.33
N ASN A 171 21.24 9.01 -4.90
CA ASN A 171 20.91 9.27 -3.51
C ASN A 171 21.20 8.01 -2.66
N GLN A 172 22.13 8.14 -1.71
CA GLN A 172 22.61 7.03 -0.89
C GLN A 172 21.56 6.46 0.08
N ILE A 173 20.55 7.23 0.44
CA ILE A 173 19.45 6.74 1.28
C ILE A 173 18.55 5.86 0.40
N MET A 174 18.10 6.39 -0.74
CA MET A 174 17.19 5.67 -1.62
C MET A 174 17.80 4.43 -2.26
N SER A 175 19.10 4.43 -2.54
CA SER A 175 19.78 3.24 -3.11
C SER A 175 19.71 2.02 -2.20
N LYS A 176 19.39 2.19 -0.91
CA LYS A 176 19.17 1.09 0.06
C LYS A 176 17.85 0.35 -0.14
N VAL A 177 16.93 0.85 -0.98
CA VAL A 177 15.59 0.27 -1.16
C VAL A 177 15.61 -1.24 -1.43
N LYS A 178 16.53 -1.70 -2.29
CA LYS A 178 16.67 -3.11 -2.63
C LYS A 178 17.16 -3.95 -1.45
N ALA A 179 18.15 -3.47 -0.71
CA ALA A 179 18.63 -4.17 0.48
C ALA A 179 17.52 -4.23 1.55
N ASN A 180 16.82 -3.13 1.77
CA ASN A 180 15.79 -3.01 2.79
C ASN A 180 14.55 -3.87 2.48
N ILE A 181 14.13 -3.96 1.21
CA ILE A 181 13.01 -4.84 0.85
C ILE A 181 13.37 -6.33 0.96
N CYS A 182 14.64 -6.71 0.70
CA CYS A 182 15.10 -8.07 0.94
C CYS A 182 15.09 -8.41 2.44
N ILE A 183 15.57 -7.49 3.30
CA ILE A 183 15.47 -7.64 4.76
C ILE A 183 14.01 -7.79 5.19
N GLN A 184 13.11 -6.96 4.65
CA GLN A 184 11.67 -7.03 4.91
C GLN A 184 11.08 -8.39 4.53
N TYR A 185 11.43 -8.92 3.36
CA TYR A 185 10.97 -10.23 2.88
C TYR A 185 11.44 -11.34 3.82
N GLU A 186 12.73 -11.37 4.16
CA GLU A 186 13.29 -12.40 5.03
C GLU A 186 12.73 -12.34 6.45
N LEU A 187 12.51 -11.14 7.01
CA LEU A 187 11.89 -11.01 8.34
C LEU A 187 10.45 -11.55 8.34
N ILE A 188 9.63 -11.23 7.34
CA ILE A 188 8.26 -11.75 7.27
C ILE A 188 8.28 -13.27 7.11
N LYS A 189 9.05 -13.78 6.15
CA LYS A 189 9.17 -15.20 5.85
C LYS A 189 9.60 -16.04 7.06
N ASN A 190 10.45 -15.47 7.93
CA ASN A 190 10.94 -16.16 9.12
C ASN A 190 10.09 -15.90 10.39
N SER A 191 9.21 -14.89 10.40
CA SER A 191 8.41 -14.51 11.58
C SER A 191 7.22 -15.44 11.85
N ASN A 192 6.54 -15.92 10.81
CA ASN A 192 5.37 -16.78 10.92
C ASN A 192 5.20 -17.61 9.64
N ARG A 193 5.09 -18.94 9.79
CA ARG A 193 4.96 -19.87 8.66
C ARG A 193 3.60 -19.78 7.95
N ASP A 194 2.62 -19.13 8.56
CA ASP A 194 1.25 -19.00 8.03
C ASP A 194 1.03 -17.75 7.18
N ILE A 195 2.08 -16.95 6.91
CA ILE A 195 1.99 -15.77 6.04
C ILE A 195 2.36 -16.17 4.62
N ASP A 196 1.44 -15.98 3.68
CA ASP A 196 1.71 -16.13 2.26
C ASP A 196 2.44 -14.88 1.75
N ILE A 197 3.72 -15.01 1.44
CA ILE A 197 4.56 -13.89 0.99
C ILE A 197 5.19 -14.16 -0.37
N LYS A 198 5.02 -13.19 -1.27
CA LYS A 198 5.64 -13.17 -2.59
C LYS A 198 6.49 -11.91 -2.74
N MET A 199 7.70 -12.07 -3.29
CA MET A 199 8.52 -10.95 -3.74
C MET A 199 8.78 -11.07 -5.24
N GLU A 200 8.59 -9.99 -5.97
CA GLU A 200 8.80 -9.94 -7.41
C GLU A 200 9.70 -8.77 -7.84
N LEU A 201 10.69 -9.08 -8.67
CA LEU A 201 11.52 -8.08 -9.33
C LEU A 201 11.00 -7.79 -10.74
N ASN A 202 10.78 -6.52 -11.03
CA ASN A 202 10.24 -6.05 -12.30
C ASN A 202 11.31 -5.34 -13.13
N PRO A 203 11.27 -5.38 -14.47
CA PRO A 203 12.12 -4.53 -15.29
C PRO A 203 11.85 -3.04 -15.06
N GLY A 204 12.90 -2.23 -14.93
CA GLY A 204 12.79 -0.77 -14.92
C GLY A 204 13.10 -0.11 -13.56
N ASN A 205 12.94 1.21 -13.52
CA ASN A 205 13.17 2.03 -12.33
C ASN A 205 11.85 2.23 -11.54
N HIS A 206 11.85 3.22 -10.64
CA HIS A 206 10.73 3.58 -9.75
C HIS A 206 9.55 4.28 -10.46
N PHE A 207 9.66 4.62 -11.73
CA PHE A 207 8.58 5.30 -12.46
C PHE A 207 8.03 4.43 -13.60
N ALA A 208 8.55 3.21 -13.74
CA ALA A 208 8.18 2.30 -14.81
C ALA A 208 6.98 1.43 -14.43
N ASP A 209 5.97 1.41 -15.29
CA ASP A 209 4.82 0.49 -15.27
C ASP A 209 4.10 0.42 -13.91
N TYR A 210 3.91 1.57 -13.25
CA TYR A 210 3.35 1.58 -11.89
C TYR A 210 1.96 0.93 -11.83
N GLU A 211 1.09 1.19 -12.81
CA GLU A 211 -0.27 0.69 -12.87
C GLU A 211 -0.30 -0.83 -13.11
N LYS A 212 0.65 -1.34 -13.91
CA LYS A 212 0.77 -2.78 -14.16
C LYS A 212 1.31 -3.52 -12.95
N ARG A 213 2.30 -2.94 -12.27
CA ARG A 213 2.89 -3.55 -11.07
C ARG A 213 1.90 -3.56 -9.91
N THR A 214 1.13 -2.48 -9.74
CA THR A 214 0.11 -2.37 -8.68
C THR A 214 -1.10 -3.23 -8.99
N GLY A 215 -1.58 -3.23 -10.24
CA GLY A 215 -2.65 -4.14 -10.66
C GLY A 215 -2.28 -5.61 -10.51
N LYS A 216 -1.04 -6.01 -10.84
CA LYS A 216 -0.55 -7.39 -10.63
C LYS A 216 -0.48 -7.75 -9.14
N ALA A 217 -0.04 -6.81 -8.30
CA ALA A 217 0.03 -7.03 -6.86
C ALA A 217 -1.36 -7.28 -6.27
N PHE A 218 -2.34 -6.41 -6.58
CA PHE A 218 -3.70 -6.59 -6.11
C PHE A 218 -4.39 -7.82 -6.69
N ALA A 219 -4.19 -8.12 -7.98
CA ALA A 219 -4.71 -9.34 -8.59
C ALA A 219 -4.27 -10.59 -7.82
N TRP A 220 -2.98 -10.70 -7.49
CA TRP A 220 -2.47 -11.82 -6.69
C TRP A 220 -3.05 -11.85 -5.27
N LEU A 221 -3.37 -10.71 -4.66
CA LEU A 221 -3.96 -10.70 -3.32
C LEU A 221 -5.39 -11.25 -3.28
N ILE A 222 -6.20 -10.94 -4.29
CA ILE A 222 -7.63 -11.30 -4.32
C ILE A 222 -7.89 -12.71 -4.86
N GLU A 223 -6.87 -13.34 -5.47
CA GLU A 223 -6.79 -14.81 -5.67
C GLU A 223 -6.89 -15.56 -4.34
#